data_AF-A0A1B9Z5A6-F1
#
_entry.id   AF-A0A1B9Z5A6-F1
#
_cell.length_a   1.000
_cell.length_b   1.000
_cell.length_c   1.000
_cell.angle_alpha   90.00
_cell.angle_beta   90.00
_cell.angle_gamma   90.00
#
_symmetry.space_group_name_H-M   'P 1'
#
loop_
_entity.id
_entity.type
_entity.pdbx_description
1 polymer ?
#
loop_
_entity_poly.entity_id
_entity_poly.type
_entity_poly.pdbx_seq_one_letter_code
_entity_poly.pdbx_strand_id
1 'polypeptide(L)'
;MNQMLQEPEVQSQTAEAHHVPDVPERPPAPVHPRFVKPQRIAFVQSSWHRDVVEECRIAFLEEIEARHITRAQVDLFEVPGSFEIPLHAQLLAKTRRYTAIVAAGLVVDGGIYRHEFVADTVIKALMDVQLRTEVPVFSAVLTPQQFHESAVHHEFFRKHFVIKGIEVAEACANTLHSLERLRGQVAAGIGG
;
A
#
# COMPACT_ATOMS: atom_id res chain seq x y z
N MET A 1 -24.97 -77.84 -22.50
CA MET A 1 -24.97 -78.35 -21.12
C MET A 1 -23.71 -77.82 -20.46
N ASN A 2 -23.85 -77.26 -19.25
CA ASN A 2 -22.86 -76.60 -18.39
C ASN A 2 -22.88 -75.06 -18.49
N GLN A 3 -22.96 -74.28 -17.42
CA GLN A 3 -23.56 -74.34 -16.08
C GLN A 3 -23.36 -72.90 -15.58
N MET A 4 -24.43 -72.23 -15.14
CA MET A 4 -24.42 -70.88 -14.60
C MET A 4 -23.41 -70.73 -13.46
N LEU A 5 -22.59 -69.68 -13.52
CA LEU A 5 -21.94 -69.08 -12.36
C LEU A 5 -22.59 -67.71 -12.17
N GLN A 6 -23.33 -67.57 -11.09
CA GLN A 6 -23.93 -66.31 -10.64
C GLN A 6 -22.84 -65.41 -10.07
N GLU A 7 -22.75 -64.17 -10.54
CA GLU A 7 -21.93 -63.12 -9.92
C GLU A 7 -22.64 -62.59 -8.66
N PRO A 8 -21.92 -62.23 -7.58
CA PRO A 8 -22.56 -61.66 -6.40
C PRO A 8 -22.91 -60.18 -6.63
N GLU A 9 -24.18 -59.83 -6.36
CA GLU A 9 -24.64 -58.44 -6.29
C GLU A 9 -23.93 -57.70 -5.14
N VAL A 10 -23.09 -56.72 -5.49
CA VAL A 10 -22.48 -55.80 -4.54
C VAL A 10 -23.53 -54.78 -4.12
N GLN A 11 -24.00 -54.87 -2.88
CA GLN A 11 -24.91 -53.92 -2.26
C GLN A 11 -24.31 -52.51 -2.29
N SER A 12 -24.94 -51.60 -3.04
CA SER A 12 -24.61 -50.18 -3.04
C SER A 12 -25.00 -49.56 -1.70
N GLN A 13 -24.03 -49.41 -0.82
CA GLN A 13 -24.16 -48.60 0.39
C GLN A 13 -24.42 -47.15 -0.06
N THR A 14 -25.57 -46.61 0.34
CA THR A 14 -25.94 -45.20 0.22
C THR A 14 -24.83 -44.34 0.81
N ALA A 15 -24.18 -43.54 -0.04
CA ALA A 15 -23.23 -42.52 0.36
C ALA A 15 -23.96 -41.48 1.23
N GLU A 16 -23.67 -41.48 2.53
CA GLU A 16 -24.03 -40.39 3.42
C GLU A 16 -23.43 -39.09 2.86
N ALA A 17 -24.29 -38.11 2.57
CA ALA A 17 -23.88 -36.80 2.12
C ALA A 17 -22.97 -36.18 3.20
N HIS A 18 -21.68 -36.04 2.88
CA HIS A 18 -20.74 -35.27 3.67
C HIS A 18 -21.30 -33.86 3.87
N HIS A 19 -21.76 -33.58 5.09
CA HIS A 19 -22.07 -32.23 5.54
C HIS A 19 -20.77 -31.44 5.53
N VAL A 20 -20.56 -30.65 4.46
CA VAL A 20 -19.51 -29.64 4.43
C VAL A 20 -19.85 -28.66 5.55
N PRO A 21 -19.01 -28.52 6.59
CA PRO A 21 -19.26 -27.53 7.62
C PRO A 21 -19.33 -26.16 6.96
N ASP A 22 -20.39 -25.41 7.28
CA ASP A 22 -20.66 -24.07 6.78
C ASP A 22 -19.40 -23.20 6.94
N VAL A 23 -18.74 -22.89 5.83
CA VAL A 23 -17.59 -22.00 5.83
C VAL A 23 -18.15 -20.64 6.24
N PRO A 24 -17.68 -20.03 7.35
CA PRO A 24 -18.20 -18.74 7.77
C PRO A 24 -18.11 -17.76 6.60
N GLU A 25 -19.27 -17.22 6.18
CA GLU A 25 -19.34 -16.28 5.06
C GLU A 25 -18.37 -15.13 5.35
N ARG A 26 -17.40 -14.93 4.45
CA ARG A 26 -16.42 -13.85 4.59
C ARG A 26 -17.21 -12.54 4.67
N PRO A 27 -16.96 -11.66 5.67
CA PRO A 27 -17.64 -10.38 5.74
C PRO A 27 -17.57 -9.67 4.38
N PRO A 28 -18.66 -9.04 3.91
CA PRO A 28 -18.64 -8.29 2.67
C PRO A 28 -17.51 -7.26 2.74
N ALA A 29 -16.72 -7.17 1.66
CA ALA A 29 -15.63 -6.22 1.59
C ALA A 29 -16.17 -4.80 1.84
N PRO A 30 -15.42 -3.92 2.53
CA PRO A 30 -15.83 -2.54 2.72
C PRO A 30 -16.16 -1.90 1.36
N VAL A 31 -17.31 -1.23 1.27
CA VAL A 31 -17.68 -0.50 0.06
C VAL A 31 -17.00 0.87 0.10
N HIS A 32 -16.00 1.07 -0.76
CA HIS A 32 -15.29 2.34 -0.86
C HIS A 32 -15.97 3.28 -1.87
N PRO A 33 -15.98 4.61 -1.61
CA PRO A 33 -16.50 5.57 -2.58
C PRO A 33 -15.65 5.60 -3.86
N ARG A 34 -16.28 5.89 -5.00
CA ARG A 34 -15.59 6.05 -6.28
C ARG A 34 -15.13 7.49 -6.49
N PHE A 35 -13.99 7.66 -7.13
CA PHE A 35 -13.49 8.98 -7.54
C PHE A 35 -14.30 9.53 -8.72
N VAL A 36 -14.53 10.85 -8.72
CA VAL A 36 -15.20 11.52 -9.85
C VAL A 36 -14.24 11.67 -11.03
N LYS A 37 -12.96 11.96 -10.75
CA LYS A 37 -11.91 12.06 -11.76
C LYS A 37 -10.92 10.89 -11.63
N PRO A 38 -10.31 10.43 -12.73
CA PRO A 38 -9.25 9.44 -12.67
C PRO A 38 -8.10 9.93 -11.77
N GLN A 39 -7.67 9.08 -10.86
CA GLN A 39 -6.49 9.31 -10.02
C GLN A 39 -5.25 8.73 -10.68
N ARG A 40 -4.08 9.30 -10.35
CA ARG A 40 -2.78 8.74 -10.76
C ARG A 40 -1.75 9.02 -9.69
N ILE A 41 -1.10 7.97 -9.20
CA ILE A 41 -0.21 8.04 -8.05
C ILE A 41 1.22 7.76 -8.52
N ALA A 42 2.18 8.51 -8.00
CA ALA A 42 3.58 8.09 -8.04
C ALA A 42 3.96 7.50 -6.69
N PHE A 43 4.48 6.27 -6.69
CA PHE A 43 5.05 5.64 -5.50
C PHE A 43 6.57 5.63 -5.63
N VAL A 44 7.25 6.39 -4.79
CA VAL A 44 8.71 6.55 -4.81
C VAL A 44 9.28 5.82 -3.60
N GLN A 45 10.12 4.82 -3.83
CA GLN A 45 10.73 4.02 -2.76
C GLN A 45 12.25 4.06 -2.76
N SER A 46 12.86 3.99 -1.57
CA SER A 46 14.31 3.81 -1.45
C SER A 46 14.73 2.36 -1.67
N SER A 47 15.93 2.15 -2.23
CA SER A 47 16.54 0.81 -2.39
C SER A 47 17.22 0.29 -1.12
N TRP A 48 17.52 1.14 -0.15
CA TRP A 48 18.04 0.68 1.15
C TRP A 48 16.96 -0.06 1.93
N HIS A 49 17.31 -1.24 2.48
CA HIS A 49 16.37 -2.19 3.08
C HIS A 49 15.20 -2.56 2.15
N ARG A 50 15.51 -2.73 0.86
CA ARG A 50 14.53 -2.91 -0.22
C ARG A 50 13.46 -3.92 0.10
N ASP A 51 13.83 -5.09 0.62
CA ASP A 51 12.91 -6.17 0.91
C ASP A 51 11.93 -5.88 2.06
N VAL A 52 12.27 -4.95 2.95
CA VAL A 52 11.34 -4.41 3.97
C VAL A 52 10.44 -3.34 3.37
N VAL A 53 11.02 -2.39 2.62
CA VAL A 53 10.27 -1.28 1.99
C VAL A 53 9.27 -1.81 0.95
N GLU A 54 9.62 -2.87 0.24
CA GLU A 54 8.79 -3.53 -0.77
C GLU A 54 7.49 -4.10 -0.18
N GLU A 55 7.48 -4.54 1.09
CA GLU A 55 6.25 -4.99 1.77
C GLU A 55 5.22 -3.87 1.88
N CYS A 56 5.67 -2.63 2.13
CA CYS A 56 4.80 -1.45 2.12
C CYS A 56 4.26 -1.18 0.72
N ARG A 57 5.07 -1.34 -0.33
CA ARG A 57 4.64 -1.16 -1.72
C ARG A 57 3.58 -2.20 -2.11
N ILE A 58 3.79 -3.47 -1.78
CA ILE A 58 2.86 -4.56 -2.08
C ILE A 58 1.52 -4.32 -1.40
N ALA A 59 1.55 -4.05 -0.09
CA ALA A 59 0.34 -3.81 0.71
C ALA A 59 -0.40 -2.53 0.27
N PHE A 60 0.34 -1.47 -0.07
CA PHE A 60 -0.23 -0.25 -0.63
C PHE A 60 -1.00 -0.51 -1.93
N LEU A 61 -0.41 -1.29 -2.85
CA LEU A 61 -1.03 -1.59 -4.14
C LEU A 61 -2.30 -2.44 -3.99
N GLU A 62 -2.33 -3.37 -3.05
CA GLU A 62 -3.53 -4.17 -2.75
C GLU A 62 -4.64 -3.29 -2.19
N GLU A 63 -4.34 -2.47 -1.17
CA GLU A 63 -5.34 -1.63 -0.52
C GLU A 63 -5.85 -0.51 -1.45
N ILE A 64 -4.99 0.12 -2.24
CA ILE A 64 -5.42 1.20 -3.14
C ILE A 64 -6.26 0.69 -4.32
N GLU A 65 -6.02 -0.56 -4.75
CA GLU A 65 -6.82 -1.25 -5.77
C GLU A 65 -8.23 -1.57 -5.25
N ALA A 66 -8.34 -2.03 -4.00
CA ALA A 66 -9.63 -2.18 -3.32
C ALA A 66 -10.41 -0.85 -3.25
N ARG A 67 -9.70 0.28 -3.24
CA ARG A 67 -10.25 1.65 -3.26
C ARG A 67 -10.40 2.26 -4.66
N HIS A 68 -10.45 1.42 -5.68
CA HIS A 68 -10.74 1.80 -7.07
C HIS A 68 -9.65 2.64 -7.77
N ILE A 69 -8.40 2.59 -7.32
CA ILE A 69 -7.24 3.07 -8.08
C ILE A 69 -6.48 1.85 -8.56
N THR A 70 -6.60 1.54 -9.84
CA THR A 70 -5.98 0.33 -10.42
C THR A 70 -4.46 0.41 -10.37
N ARG A 71 -3.79 -0.75 -10.38
CA ARG A 71 -2.31 -0.80 -10.42
C ARG A 71 -1.70 -0.04 -11.59
N ALA A 72 -2.39 0.03 -12.74
CA ALA A 72 -1.94 0.80 -13.91
C ALA A 72 -1.96 2.33 -13.70
N GLN A 73 -2.69 2.79 -12.67
CA GLN A 73 -2.71 4.19 -12.23
C GLN A 73 -1.65 4.50 -11.17
N VAL A 74 -0.86 3.52 -10.75
CA VAL A 74 0.26 3.70 -9.82
C VAL A 74 1.57 3.48 -10.56
N ASP A 75 2.32 4.56 -10.78
CA ASP A 75 3.69 4.47 -11.29
C ASP A 75 4.65 4.21 -10.14
N LEU A 76 5.59 3.30 -10.33
CA LEU A 76 6.60 2.93 -9.34
C LEU A 76 7.96 3.52 -9.72
N PHE A 77 8.60 4.17 -8.77
CA PHE A 77 9.94 4.75 -8.91
C PHE A 77 10.81 4.26 -7.77
N GLU A 78 12.06 3.89 -8.09
CA GLU A 78 13.05 3.46 -7.11
C GLU A 78 14.22 4.46 -7.12
N VAL A 79 14.67 4.86 -5.93
CA VAL A 79 15.80 5.78 -5.73
C VAL A 79 16.81 5.17 -4.77
N PRO A 80 18.10 5.56 -4.80
CA PRO A 80 19.13 4.94 -3.96
C PRO A 80 18.78 4.94 -2.47
N GLY A 81 18.47 6.10 -1.88
CA GLY A 81 18.12 6.25 -0.48
C GLY A 81 16.93 7.18 -0.24
N SER A 82 16.51 7.29 1.03
CA SER A 82 15.41 8.18 1.42
C SER A 82 15.71 9.66 1.15
N PHE A 83 16.99 10.03 1.10
CA PHE A 83 17.44 11.41 0.88
C PHE A 83 17.15 11.92 -0.54
N GLU A 84 17.09 11.03 -1.53
CA GLU A 84 16.77 11.39 -2.92
C GLU A 84 15.26 11.53 -3.16
N ILE A 85 14.41 10.98 -2.29
CA ILE A 85 12.95 10.96 -2.46
C ILE A 85 12.34 12.37 -2.61
N PRO A 86 12.68 13.38 -1.78
CA PRO A 86 12.04 14.70 -1.88
C PRO A 86 12.25 15.39 -3.23
N LEU A 87 13.46 15.33 -3.79
CA LEU A 87 13.73 15.91 -5.11
C LEU A 87 12.93 15.17 -6.19
N HIS A 88 12.91 13.83 -6.13
CA HIS A 88 12.16 13.01 -7.07
C HIS A 88 10.65 13.31 -7.01
N ALA A 89 10.10 13.39 -5.80
CA ALA A 89 8.71 13.77 -5.55
C ALA A 89 8.40 15.17 -6.11
N GLN A 90 9.27 16.15 -5.91
CA GLN A 90 9.05 17.49 -6.43
C GLN A 90 9.01 17.53 -7.97
N LEU A 91 9.94 16.82 -8.61
CA LEU A 91 9.99 16.76 -10.08
C LEU A 91 8.74 16.06 -10.63
N LEU A 92 8.30 14.96 -10.00
CA LEU A 92 7.08 14.26 -10.35
C LEU A 92 5.83 15.15 -10.18
N ALA A 93 5.70 15.85 -9.06
CA ALA A 93 4.58 16.77 -8.81
C ALA A 93 4.52 17.89 -9.88
N LYS A 94 5.68 18.45 -10.25
CA LYS A 94 5.78 19.49 -11.29
C LYS A 94 5.36 19.02 -12.69
N THR A 95 5.34 17.71 -12.96
CA THR A 95 4.80 17.20 -14.23
C THR A 95 3.29 17.37 -14.36
N ARG A 96 2.58 17.61 -13.24
CA ARG A 96 1.11 17.65 -13.15
C ARG A 96 0.39 16.37 -13.63
N ARG A 97 1.11 15.25 -13.75
CA ARG A 97 0.53 13.94 -14.12
C ARG A 97 -0.02 13.16 -12.93
N TYR A 98 0.38 13.52 -11.71
CA TYR A 98 0.05 12.78 -10.50
C TYR A 98 -0.89 13.58 -9.62
N THR A 99 -1.91 12.92 -9.11
CA THR A 99 -2.85 13.48 -8.12
C THR A 99 -2.35 13.31 -6.69
N ALA A 100 -1.45 12.35 -6.46
CA ALA A 100 -0.76 12.12 -5.19
C ALA A 100 0.63 11.50 -5.41
N ILE A 101 1.50 11.66 -4.41
CA ILE A 101 2.79 11.00 -4.34
C ILE A 101 2.91 10.28 -3.01
N VAL A 102 3.40 9.04 -3.03
CA VAL A 102 3.72 8.27 -1.82
C VAL A 102 5.23 8.06 -1.77
N ALA A 103 5.83 8.39 -0.63
CA ALA A 103 7.24 8.25 -0.34
C ALA A 103 7.42 7.09 0.65
N ALA A 104 8.18 6.05 0.28
CA ALA A 104 8.44 4.90 1.14
C ALA A 104 9.94 4.72 1.37
N GLY A 105 10.33 4.46 2.62
CA GLY A 105 11.73 4.24 2.96
C GLY A 105 11.93 3.82 4.40
N LEU A 106 13.11 3.31 4.69
CA LEU A 106 13.51 2.91 6.03
C LEU A 106 14.86 3.54 6.36
N VAL A 107 14.85 4.45 7.33
CA VAL A 107 16.05 5.16 7.81
C VAL A 107 16.38 4.60 9.18
N VAL A 108 17.43 3.79 9.28
CA VAL A 108 17.80 3.07 10.51
C VAL A 108 19.07 3.63 11.13
N ASP A 109 19.21 3.40 12.43
CA ASP A 109 20.48 3.60 13.12
C ASP A 109 21.46 2.48 12.75
N GLY A 110 22.57 2.84 12.10
CA GLY A 110 23.67 1.93 11.81
C GLY A 110 24.75 1.90 12.91
N GLY A 111 24.56 2.63 14.02
CA GLY A 111 25.51 2.70 15.15
C GLY A 111 26.75 3.55 14.91
N ILE A 112 26.97 4.06 13.69
CA ILE A 112 28.14 4.86 13.31
C ILE A 112 27.75 6.32 13.04
N TYR A 113 26.61 6.56 12.41
CA TYR A 113 26.18 7.89 11.97
C TYR A 113 24.79 8.24 12.50
N ARG A 114 24.54 9.54 12.64
CA ARG A 114 23.27 10.10 13.08
C ARG A 114 22.23 10.08 11.97
N HIS A 115 21.48 8.99 11.90
CA HIS A 115 20.40 8.76 10.95
C HIS A 115 19.23 9.75 11.12
N GLU A 116 19.06 10.34 12.30
CA GLU A 116 17.96 11.28 12.59
C GLU A 116 18.06 12.56 11.76
N PHE A 117 19.28 12.99 11.39
CA PHE A 117 19.46 14.14 10.52
C PHE A 117 18.92 13.90 9.11
N VAL A 118 19.10 12.68 8.60
CA VAL A 118 18.57 12.28 7.29
C VAL A 118 17.05 12.19 7.38
N ALA A 119 16.53 11.49 8.39
CA ALA A 119 15.08 11.33 8.59
C ALA A 119 14.35 12.69 8.70
N ASP A 120 14.82 13.56 9.59
CA ASP A 120 14.22 14.87 9.82
C ASP A 120 14.28 15.76 8.57
N THR A 121 15.41 15.75 7.85
CA THR A 121 15.56 16.49 6.58
C THR A 121 14.57 15.98 5.52
N VAL A 122 14.43 14.67 5.37
CA VAL A 122 13.53 14.06 4.38
C VAL A 122 12.08 14.41 4.70
N ILE A 123 11.63 14.23 5.93
CA ILE A 123 10.23 14.52 6.32
C ILE A 123 9.89 16.00 6.11
N LYS A 124 10.77 16.91 6.53
CA LYS A 124 10.60 18.36 6.30
C LYS A 124 10.54 18.70 4.82
N ALA A 125 11.44 18.13 4.01
CA ALA A 125 11.46 18.37 2.58
C ALA A 125 10.19 17.84 1.88
N LEU A 126 9.66 16.68 2.27
CA LEU A 126 8.39 16.16 1.72
C LEU A 126 7.20 17.08 2.06
N MET A 127 7.17 17.64 3.27
CA MET A 127 6.18 18.66 3.64
C MET A 127 6.31 19.92 2.76
N ASP A 128 7.54 20.43 2.59
CA ASP A 128 7.79 21.57 1.72
C ASP A 128 7.38 21.31 0.27
N VAL A 129 7.62 20.09 -0.24
CA VAL A 129 7.22 19.70 -1.60
C VAL A 129 5.71 19.78 -1.78
N GLN A 130 4.91 19.17 -0.89
CA GLN A 130 3.46 19.19 -1.06
C GLN A 130 2.87 20.60 -0.95
N LEU A 131 3.37 21.41 -0.01
CA LEU A 131 2.89 22.79 0.18
C LEU A 131 3.22 23.69 -1.01
N ARG A 132 4.38 23.50 -1.65
CA ARG A 132 4.78 24.30 -2.82
C ARG A 132 4.15 23.84 -4.13
N THR A 133 3.76 22.58 -4.23
CA THR A 133 3.27 21.98 -5.49
C THR A 133 1.77 21.73 -5.49
N GLU A 134 1.12 21.82 -4.33
CA GLU A 134 -0.30 21.53 -4.11
C GLU A 134 -0.71 20.10 -4.54
N VAL A 135 0.28 19.21 -4.61
CA VAL A 135 0.11 17.77 -4.78
C VAL A 135 0.39 17.10 -3.44
N PRO A 136 -0.57 16.39 -2.84
CA PRO A 136 -0.37 15.74 -1.55
C PRO A 136 0.75 14.69 -1.64
N VAL A 137 1.66 14.74 -0.65
CA VAL A 137 2.77 13.80 -0.50
C VAL A 137 2.59 13.04 0.81
N PHE A 138 2.48 11.72 0.73
CA PHE A 138 2.30 10.83 1.88
C PHE A 138 3.63 10.17 2.23
N SER A 139 3.97 10.13 3.52
CA SER A 139 5.21 9.51 3.99
C SER A 139 4.93 8.18 4.66
N ALA A 140 5.53 7.13 4.10
CA ALA A 140 5.89 5.86 4.72
C ALA A 140 7.43 5.76 4.82
N VAL A 141 8.11 6.89 5.02
CA VAL A 141 9.54 6.91 5.39
C VAL A 141 9.61 6.76 6.91
N LEU A 142 10.00 5.57 7.37
CA LEU A 142 10.00 5.23 8.79
C LEU A 142 11.40 5.31 9.39
N THR A 143 11.46 5.76 10.64
CA THR A 143 12.69 5.92 11.41
C THR A 143 12.50 5.27 12.79
N PRO A 144 12.74 3.96 12.92
CA PRO A 144 12.58 3.27 14.19
C PRO A 144 13.59 3.79 15.22
N GLN A 145 13.14 3.95 16.47
CA GLN A 145 14.03 4.35 17.58
C GLN A 145 15.13 3.32 17.86
N GLN A 146 14.86 2.05 17.58
CA GLN A 146 15.79 0.95 17.75
C GLN A 146 15.71 0.03 16.54
N PHE A 147 16.84 -0.13 15.86
CA PHE A 147 17.02 -1.09 14.80
C PHE A 147 18.32 -1.83 15.06
N HIS A 148 18.24 -3.15 15.21
CA HIS A 148 19.40 -4.01 15.28
C HIS A 148 19.33 -4.93 14.06
N GLU A 149 20.44 -5.11 13.36
CA GLU A 149 20.56 -6.03 12.23
C GLU A 149 20.50 -7.50 12.70
N SER A 150 19.36 -7.89 13.23
CA SER A 150 19.02 -9.25 13.63
C SER A 150 17.84 -9.74 12.81
N ALA A 151 17.78 -11.05 12.57
CA ALA A 151 16.67 -11.66 11.83
C ALA A 151 15.30 -11.36 12.47
N VAL A 152 15.24 -11.24 13.81
CA VAL A 152 14.00 -10.95 14.55
C VAL A 152 13.50 -9.54 14.27
N HIS A 153 14.37 -8.53 14.37
CA HIS A 153 14.01 -7.15 14.07
C HIS A 153 13.65 -7.00 12.59
N HIS A 154 14.42 -7.63 11.71
CA HIS A 154 14.16 -7.61 10.29
C HIS A 154 12.76 -8.14 9.94
N GLU A 155 12.40 -9.31 10.46
CA GLU A 155 11.06 -9.91 10.28
C GLU A 155 9.94 -9.06 10.89
N PHE A 156 10.19 -8.46 12.06
CA PHE A 156 9.26 -7.52 12.67
C PHE A 156 8.98 -6.34 11.74
N PHE A 157 10.02 -5.71 11.18
CA PHE A 157 9.85 -4.57 10.28
C PHE A 157 9.20 -4.95 8.96
N ARG A 158 9.49 -6.12 8.38
CA ARG A 158 8.75 -6.60 7.20
C ARG A 158 7.24 -6.64 7.45
N LYS A 159 6.82 -7.28 8.54
CA LYS A 159 5.40 -7.33 8.94
C LYS A 159 4.83 -5.95 9.23
N HIS A 160 5.60 -5.09 9.89
CA HIS A 160 5.13 -3.74 10.21
C HIS A 160 4.97 -2.87 8.96
N PHE A 161 5.83 -3.03 7.95
CA PHE A 161 5.73 -2.31 6.68
C PHE A 161 4.49 -2.70 5.87
N VAL A 162 3.99 -3.93 6.00
CA VAL A 162 2.67 -4.31 5.44
C VAL A 162 1.57 -3.41 6.02
N ILE A 163 1.53 -3.26 7.36
CA ILE A 163 0.54 -2.42 8.04
C ILE A 163 0.66 -0.96 7.56
N LYS A 164 1.89 -0.46 7.45
CA LYS A 164 2.15 0.92 7.02
C LYS A 164 1.79 1.16 5.55
N GLY A 165 1.93 0.14 4.70
CA GLY A 165 1.45 0.17 3.32
C GLY A 165 -0.06 0.30 3.22
N ILE A 166 -0.81 -0.41 4.07
CA ILE A 166 -2.27 -0.27 4.17
C ILE A 166 -2.61 1.14 4.64
N GLU A 167 -2.10 1.56 5.80
CA GLU A 167 -2.40 2.88 6.39
C GLU A 167 -2.13 4.05 5.43
N VAL A 168 -1.01 4.01 4.68
CA VAL A 168 -0.68 5.07 3.73
C VAL A 168 -1.58 5.04 2.49
N ALA A 169 -2.06 3.87 2.06
CA ALA A 169 -3.09 3.77 1.01
C ALA A 169 -4.42 4.35 1.47
N GLU A 170 -4.84 4.07 2.71
CA GLU A 170 -6.05 4.64 3.28
C GLU A 170 -5.97 6.16 3.37
N ALA A 171 -4.87 6.67 3.92
CA ALA A 171 -4.61 8.10 4.04
C ALA A 171 -4.61 8.78 2.67
N CYS A 172 -3.98 8.14 1.66
CA CYS A 172 -3.92 8.64 0.30
C CYS A 172 -5.32 8.77 -0.33
N ALA A 173 -6.09 7.68 -0.34
CA ALA A 173 -7.43 7.66 -0.94
C ALA A 173 -8.38 8.63 -0.23
N ASN A 174 -8.41 8.63 1.10
CA ASN A 174 -9.29 9.50 1.89
C ASN A 174 -8.97 10.98 1.66
N THR A 175 -7.69 11.32 1.56
CA THR A 175 -7.24 12.69 1.28
C THR A 175 -7.63 13.10 -0.14
N LEU A 176 -7.46 12.24 -1.13
CA LEU A 176 -7.87 12.52 -2.51
C LEU A 176 -9.36 12.80 -2.62
N HIS A 177 -10.22 12.01 -1.96
CA HIS A 177 -11.67 12.29 -1.91
C HIS A 177 -11.97 13.63 -1.23
N SER A 178 -11.31 13.91 -0.11
CA SER A 178 -11.47 15.18 0.61
C SER A 178 -11.09 16.38 -0.28
N LEU A 179 -9.99 16.28 -1.02
CA LEU A 179 -9.52 17.32 -1.94
C LEU A 179 -10.42 17.48 -3.16
N GLU A 180 -11.02 16.40 -3.70
CA GLU A 180 -12.03 16.50 -4.77
C GLU A 180 -13.23 17.34 -4.30
N ARG A 181 -13.72 17.07 -3.08
CA ARG A 181 -14.82 17.83 -2.48
C ARG A 181 -14.44 19.30 -2.23
N LEU A 182 -13.27 19.55 -1.64
CA LEU A 182 -12.80 20.91 -1.37
C LEU A 182 -12.66 21.73 -2.65
N ARG A 183 -12.04 21.16 -3.69
CA ARG A 183 -11.89 21.81 -5.00
C ARG A 183 -13.24 22.05 -5.68
N GLY A 184 -14.19 21.14 -5.52
CA GLY A 184 -15.57 21.32 -5.98
C GLY A 184 -16.28 22.48 -5.29
N GLN A 185 -16.13 22.63 -3.97
CA GLN A 185 -16.73 23.73 -3.20
C GLN A 185 -16.14 25.09 -3.59
N VAL A 186 -14.81 25.16 -3.76
CA VAL A 186 -14.12 26.38 -4.21
C VAL A 186 -14.57 26.76 -5.63
N ALA A 187 -14.67 25.80 -6.55
CA ALA A 187 -15.14 26.05 -7.91
C ALA A 187 -16.60 26.51 -7.98
N ALA A 188 -17.44 26.08 -7.03
CA ALA A 188 -18.84 26.50 -6.92
C ALA A 188 -19.02 27.88 -6.25
N GLY A 189 -17.94 28.53 -5.83
CA GLY A 189 -18.00 29.86 -5.17
C GLY A 189 -18.51 29.82 -3.73
N ILE A 190 -18.56 28.64 -3.09
CA ILE A 190 -19.12 28.43 -1.74
C ILE A 190 -18.03 28.56 -0.66
N GLY A 191 -16.98 29.36 -0.92
CA GLY A 191 -15.87 29.59 0.01
C GLY A 191 -15.71 31.07 0.30
N GLY A 192 -16.44 31.56 1.30
CA GLY A 192 -16.30 32.88 1.93
C GLY A 192 -16.51 32.74 3.42
#